data_AF-A0A9E1RN84-F1
#
_entry.id   AF-A0A9E1RN84-F1
#
_cell.length_a   1.000
_cell.length_b   1.000
_cell.length_c   1.000
_cell.angle_alpha   90.00
_cell.angle_beta   90.00
_cell.angle_gamma   90.00
#
_symmetry.space_group_name_H-M   'P 1'
#
loop_
_entity.id
_entity.type
_entity.pdbx_description
1 polymer ?
#
loop_
_entity_poly.entity_id
_entity_poly.type
_entity_poly.pdbx_seq_one_letter_code
_entity_poly.pdbx_strand_id
1 'polypeptide(L)' 'RAGVTHVILPEGNREDAEDIPEHVLDSVELHFAATINDVITVAFDSSASSRV' A
#
# COMPACT_ATOMS: atom_id res chain seq x y z
N ARG A 1 10.80 -14.50 1.19
CA ARG A 1 10.03 -13.24 1.01
C ARG A 1 9.40 -12.90 2.36
N ALA A 2 9.33 -11.62 2.75
CA ALA A 2 9.00 -11.20 4.10
C ALA A 2 7.49 -11.26 4.48
N GLY A 3 6.62 -11.79 3.62
CA GLY A 3 5.18 -11.88 3.89
C GLY A 3 4.47 -10.52 3.93
N VAL A 4 5.05 -9.50 3.30
CA VAL A 4 4.46 -8.15 3.24
C VAL A 4 3.34 -8.15 2.22
N THR A 5 2.12 -7.87 2.68
CA THR A 5 0.90 -7.82 1.86
C THR A 5 0.38 -6.41 1.62
N HIS A 6 0.93 -5.40 2.29
CA HIS A 6 0.54 -3.99 2.12
C HIS A 6 1.77 -3.14 1.84
N VAL A 7 1.69 -2.28 0.83
CA VAL A 7 2.78 -1.41 0.39
C VAL A 7 2.22 0.00 0.17
N ILE A 8 2.87 1.00 0.77
CA ILE A 8 2.51 2.41 0.64
C ILE A 8 3.57 3.09 -0.25
N LEU A 9 3.11 3.74 -1.33
CA LEU A 9 3.94 4.42 -2.33
C LEU A 9 3.57 5.91 -2.41
N PRO A 10 4.51 6.79 -2.80
CA PRO A 10 4.19 8.18 -3.08
C PRO A 10 3.28 8.30 -4.31
N GLU A 11 2.40 9.31 -4.34
CA GLU A 11 1.55 9.59 -5.51
C GLU A 11 2.37 9.78 -6.81
N GLY A 12 3.55 10.38 -6.70
CA GLY A 12 4.47 10.56 -7.83
C GLY A 12 4.99 9.26 -8.45
N ASN A 13 4.91 8.13 -7.73
CA ASN A 13 5.31 6.80 -8.22
C ASN A 13 4.14 6.01 -8.82
N ARG A 14 2.98 6.63 -9.04
CA ARG A 14 1.84 5.97 -9.66
C ARG A 14 2.14 5.47 -11.06
N GLU A 15 2.92 6.23 -11.84
CA GLU A 15 3.35 5.85 -13.19
C GLU A 15 4.32 4.64 -13.16
N ASP A 16 5.24 4.59 -12.20
CA ASP A 16 6.13 3.42 -12.01
C ASP A 16 5.37 2.18 -11.53
N ALA A 17 4.26 2.36 -10.81
CA ALA A 17 3.48 1.24 -10.27
C ALA A 17 2.80 0.42 -11.37
N GLU A 18 2.58 1.00 -12.56
CA GLU A 18 2.03 0.31 -13.73
C GLU A 18 3.03 -0.68 -14.35
N ASP A 19 4.33 -0.50 -14.10
CA ASP A 19 5.40 -1.42 -14.52
C ASP A 19 5.54 -2.63 -13.57
N ILE A 20 4.86 -2.60 -12.42
CA ILE A 20 4.90 -3.69 -11.46
C ILE A 20 4.15 -4.90 -12.04
N PRO A 21 4.80 -6.07 -12.15
CA PRO A 21 4.18 -7.23 -12.76
C PRO A 21 3.01 -7.74 -11.93
N GLU A 22 1.96 -8.22 -12.60
CA GLU A 22 0.67 -8.61 -12.01
C GLU A 22 0.82 -9.63 -10.87
N HIS A 23 1.77 -10.56 -10.97
CA HIS A 23 2.03 -11.56 -9.92
C HIS A 23 2.47 -10.96 -8.58
N VAL A 24 2.96 -9.72 -8.56
CA VAL A 24 3.28 -8.97 -7.34
C VAL A 24 2.02 -8.23 -6.87
N LEU A 25 1.33 -7.53 -7.77
CA LEU A 25 0.09 -6.79 -7.48
C LEU A 25 -1.03 -7.69 -6.94
N ASP A 26 -1.11 -8.95 -7.37
CA ASP A 26 -2.08 -9.93 -6.85
C ASP A 26 -1.77 -10.34 -5.40
N SER A 27 -0.51 -10.20 -4.98
CA SER A 27 -0.05 -10.57 -3.64
C SER A 27 0.08 -9.41 -2.65
N VAL A 28 0.03 -8.16 -3.13
CA VAL A 28 0.21 -6.96 -2.31
C VAL A 28 -0.81 -5.87 -2.65
N GLU A 29 -1.34 -5.22 -1.63
CA GLU A 29 -2.20 -4.06 -1.76
C GLU A 29 -1.35 -2.78 -1.82
N LEU A 30 -1.47 -2.03 -2.93
CA LEU A 30 -0.79 -0.76 -3.11
C LEU A 30 -1.66 0.41 -2.63
N HIS A 31 -1.12 1.23 -1.75
CA HIS A 31 -1.73 2.48 -1.29
C HIS A 31 -0.87 3.66 -1.76
N PHE A 32 -1.48 4.66 -2.40
CA PHE A 32 -0.76 5.85 -2.87
C PHE A 32 -1.01 7.03 -1.94
N ALA A 33 0.07 7.60 -1.40
CA ALA A 33 0.04 8.69 -0.45
C ALA A 33 0.71 9.95 -1.01
N ALA A 34 0.02 11.09 -0.93
CA ALA A 34 0.58 12.40 -1.32
C ALA A 34 1.27 13.13 -0.17
N THR A 35 0.90 12.84 1.08
CA THR A 35 1.43 13.51 2.27
C THR A 35 1.70 12.52 3.41
N ILE A 36 2.51 12.93 4.39
CA ILE A 36 2.80 12.09 5.57
C ILE A 36 1.54 11.73 6.38
N ASN A 37 0.53 12.61 6.40
CA ASN A 37 -0.73 12.33 7.09
C ASN A 37 -1.50 11.18 6.41
N ASP A 38 -1.40 11.07 5.09
CA ASP A 38 -2.03 9.98 4.34
C ASP A 38 -1.37 8.64 4.68
N VAL A 39 -0.02 8.60 4.73
CA VAL A 39 0.74 7.42 5.19
C VAL A 39 0.32 7.01 6.61
N ILE A 40 0.22 7.98 7.52
CA ILE A 40 -0.19 7.71 8.91
C ILE A 40 -1.61 7.16 8.95
N THR A 41 -2.51 7.71 8.13
CA THR A 41 -3.89 7.21 8.05
C THR A 41 -3.88 5.76 7.59
N VAL A 42 -3.26 5.44 6.45
CA VAL A 42 -3.24 4.05 5.93
C VAL A 42 -2.53 3.08 6.88
N ALA A 43 -1.39 3.47 7.45
CA ALA A 43 -0.58 2.57 8.28
C ALA A 43 -1.17 2.34 9.68
N PHE A 44 -1.94 3.30 10.21
CA PHE A 44 -2.47 3.28 11.57
C PHE A 44 -3.99 3.33 11.63
N ASP A 45 -4.71 3.21 10.51
CA ASP A 45 -6.16 3.14 10.51
C ASP A 45 -6.60 1.90 11.29
N SER A 46 -7.10 2.15 12.50
CA SER A 46 -7.44 1.09 13.45
C SER A 46 -8.71 0.32 13.04
N SER A 47 -9.35 0.63 11.90
CA SER A 47 -10.50 -0.14 11.39
C SER A 47 -10.10 -1.50 10.81
N ALA A 48 -8.82 -1.70 10.47
CA ALA A 48 -8.29 -3.02 10.09
C ALA A 48 -8.25 -4.03 11.25
N SER A 49 -8.48 -3.57 12.50
CA SER A 49 -8.54 -4.42 13.70
C SER A 49 -9.98 -4.75 14.12
N SER A 50 -10.79 -5.23 13.18
CA SER A 50 -12.04 -5.94 13.48
C SER A 50 -12.16 -7.17 12.60
N ARG A 51 -11.24 -8.12 12.79
CA ARG A 51 -11.44 -9.51 12.39
C ARG A 51 -11.41 -10.35 13.68
N VAL A 52 -12.56 -10.35 14.36
CA VAL A 52 -12.90 -11.28 15.45
C VAL A 52 -13.26 -12.63 14.85
#